data_AF-A0A511KAG6-F1
#
_entry.id   AF-A0A511KAG6-F1
#
_cell.length_a   1.000
_cell.length_b   1.000
_cell.length_c   1.000
_cell.angle_alpha   90.00
_cell.angle_beta   90.00
_cell.angle_gamma   90.00
#
_symmetry.space_group_name_H-M   'P 1'
#
loop_
_entity.id
_entity.type
_entity.pdbx_description
1 polymer ?
#
loop_
_entity_poly.entity_id
_entity_poly.type
_entity_poly.pdbx_seq_one_letter_code
_entity_poly.pdbx_strand_id
1 'polypeptide(L)'
;MSIATSASPSESLLSTLRAFTRALETRRSLQAELEQALSSFITSTPASLSTGADVLSASTGPTRPDESSAQPNGAATLSTCASEALRPPSEEELQEVLQIGFAGLVEIKEEVKVLQAELERKWERDDLARVVGRIEGWESERIRATLERDQLRRLQSLQPGLDFDSSIAEKNSLRDSLARQIQEEVQEVHAEIAELAAAAEE
;
A
#
# COMPACT_ATOMS: atom_id res chain seq x y z
N MET A 1 21.28 -5.25 -42.37
CA MET A 1 21.09 -6.56 -41.72
C MET A 1 21.06 -6.31 -40.23
N SER A 2 19.87 -6.31 -39.63
CA SER A 2 19.70 -6.23 -38.17
C SER A 2 18.81 -7.38 -37.73
N ILE A 3 19.29 -8.04 -36.68
CA ILE A 3 18.86 -9.34 -36.18
C ILE A 3 17.46 -9.19 -35.58
N ALA A 4 16.46 -9.80 -36.21
CA ALA A 4 15.17 -10.03 -35.60
C ALA A 4 15.36 -11.14 -34.57
N THR A 5 15.40 -10.77 -33.29
CA THR A 5 15.26 -11.73 -32.19
C THR A 5 13.81 -12.20 -32.22
N SER A 6 13.52 -13.22 -33.02
CA SER A 6 12.24 -13.91 -33.03
C SER A 6 12.16 -14.76 -31.77
N ALA A 7 11.81 -14.12 -30.63
CA ALA A 7 11.33 -14.86 -29.48
C ALA A 7 10.17 -15.75 -29.95
N SER A 8 10.17 -17.00 -29.54
CA SER A 8 9.09 -17.91 -29.87
C SER A 8 7.77 -17.29 -29.37
N PRO A 9 6.65 -17.48 -30.10
CA PRO A 9 5.36 -16.91 -29.69
C PRO A 9 4.99 -17.31 -28.25
N SER A 10 5.35 -18.53 -27.84
CA SER A 10 5.21 -19.03 -26.47
C SER A 10 6.03 -18.24 -25.44
N GLU A 11 7.31 -17.93 -25.71
CA GLU A 11 8.14 -17.11 -24.81
C GLU A 11 7.58 -15.70 -24.60
N SER A 12 7.04 -15.09 -25.65
CA SER A 12 6.48 -13.74 -25.55
C SER A 12 5.10 -13.74 -24.87
N LEU A 13 4.27 -14.78 -25.04
CA LEU A 13 3.01 -14.94 -24.30
C LEU A 13 3.27 -15.18 -22.81
N LEU A 14 4.19 -16.10 -22.49
CA LEU A 14 4.61 -16.38 -21.13
C LEU A 14 5.23 -15.14 -20.47
N SER A 15 5.98 -14.32 -21.21
CA SER A 15 6.45 -13.02 -20.72
C SER A 15 5.29 -12.08 -20.37
N THR A 16 4.24 -12.00 -21.19
CA THR A 16 3.03 -11.19 -20.92
C THR A 16 2.31 -11.65 -19.65
N LEU A 17 2.12 -12.96 -19.46
CA LEU A 17 1.47 -13.50 -18.25
C LEU A 17 2.31 -13.31 -16.98
N ARG A 18 3.65 -13.45 -17.08
CA ARG A 18 4.57 -13.13 -15.98
C ARG A 18 4.60 -11.64 -15.66
N ALA A 19 4.42 -10.77 -16.66
CA ALA A 19 4.30 -9.33 -16.43
C ALA A 19 2.99 -9.03 -15.67
N PHE A 20 1.88 -9.64 -16.07
CA PHE A 20 0.60 -9.50 -15.37
C PHE A 20 0.69 -9.95 -13.90
N THR A 21 1.32 -11.09 -13.63
CA THR A 21 1.51 -11.59 -12.25
C THR A 21 2.32 -10.59 -11.41
N ARG A 22 3.41 -10.05 -11.96
CA ARG A 22 4.22 -9.02 -11.28
C ARG A 22 3.45 -7.74 -11.03
N ALA A 23 2.61 -7.31 -11.97
CA ALA A 23 1.74 -6.15 -11.80
C ALA A 23 0.74 -6.38 -10.65
N LEU A 24 0.15 -7.57 -10.54
CA LEU A 24 -0.73 -7.94 -9.42
C LEU A 24 -0.01 -7.94 -8.07
N GLU A 25 1.19 -8.51 -7.99
CA GLU A 25 2.00 -8.50 -6.76
C GLU A 25 2.35 -7.08 -6.31
N THR A 26 2.79 -6.25 -7.26
CA THR A 26 3.12 -4.83 -7.02
C THR A 26 1.90 -4.08 -6.53
N ARG A 27 0.74 -4.30 -7.15
CA ARG A 27 -0.54 -3.71 -6.73
C ARG A 27 -0.90 -4.11 -5.31
N ARG A 28 -0.77 -5.40 -4.95
CA ARG A 28 -1.09 -5.91 -3.61
C ARG A 28 -0.17 -5.30 -2.55
N SER A 29 1.12 -5.15 -2.85
CA SER A 29 2.07 -4.45 -1.96
C SER A 29 1.64 -3.00 -1.75
N LEU A 30 1.40 -2.27 -2.84
CA LEU A 30 1.01 -0.86 -2.78
C LEU A 30 -0.31 -0.66 -2.04
N GLN A 31 -1.29 -1.55 -2.24
CA GLN A 31 -2.54 -1.52 -1.51
C GLN A 31 -2.33 -1.76 -0.01
N ALA A 32 -1.46 -2.70 0.38
CA ALA A 32 -1.15 -2.95 1.78
C ALA A 32 -0.49 -1.73 2.44
N GLU A 33 0.42 -1.07 1.73
CA GLU A 33 1.08 0.17 2.19
C GLU A 33 0.06 1.31 2.36
N LEU A 34 -0.85 1.51 1.40
CA LEU A 34 -1.93 2.48 1.50
C LEU A 34 -2.88 2.19 2.67
N GLU A 35 -3.30 0.93 2.85
CA GLU A 35 -4.16 0.53 3.97
C GLU A 35 -3.47 0.74 5.31
N GLN A 36 -2.16 0.49 5.40
CA GLN A 36 -1.37 0.75 6.60
C GLN A 36 -1.24 2.25 6.88
N ALA A 37 -0.97 3.07 5.85
CA ALA A 37 -0.90 4.52 5.97
C ALA A 37 -2.25 5.09 6.44
N LEU A 38 -3.36 4.67 5.85
CA LEU A 38 -4.71 5.09 6.25
C LEU A 38 -5.06 4.64 7.67
N SER A 39 -4.75 3.39 8.03
CA SER A 39 -5.01 2.87 9.37
C SER A 39 -4.20 3.63 10.43
N SER A 40 -2.95 3.96 10.12
CA SER A 40 -2.09 4.76 11.00
C SER A 40 -2.71 6.13 11.27
N PHE A 41 -3.32 6.78 10.27
CA PHE A 41 -3.97 8.08 10.43
C PHE A 41 -5.26 8.02 11.24
N ILE A 42 -6.12 7.03 10.96
CA ILE A 42 -7.40 6.88 11.68
C ILE A 42 -7.15 6.55 13.15
N THR A 43 -6.11 5.76 13.45
CA THR A 43 -5.79 5.31 14.82
C THR A 43 -4.88 6.28 15.56
N SER A 44 -4.05 7.05 14.85
CA SER A 44 -3.29 8.17 15.42
C SER A 44 -4.23 9.35 15.62
N THR A 45 -5.16 9.20 16.56
CA THR A 45 -5.73 10.36 17.22
C THR A 45 -4.53 11.15 17.78
N PRO A 46 -4.39 12.46 17.49
CA PRO A 46 -3.33 13.24 18.09
C PRO A 46 -3.52 13.12 19.60
N ALA A 47 -2.57 12.44 20.25
CA ALA A 47 -2.48 12.49 21.70
C ALA A 47 -2.45 13.98 22.04
N SER A 48 -3.50 14.46 22.70
CA SER A 48 -3.47 15.77 23.32
C SER A 48 -2.17 15.77 24.12
N LEU A 49 -1.27 16.69 23.80
CA LEU A 49 -0.09 16.93 24.61
C LEU A 49 -0.58 17.26 26.01
N SER A 50 -0.69 16.23 26.84
CA SER A 50 -0.71 16.35 28.28
C SER A 50 0.67 16.86 28.62
N THR A 51 0.84 18.17 28.55
CA THR A 51 1.96 18.91 29.12
C THR A 51 1.84 18.82 30.64
N GLY A 52 1.95 17.60 31.16
CA GLY A 52 2.08 17.28 32.56
C GLY A 52 3.55 17.00 32.81
N ALA A 53 4.32 18.06 33.08
CA ALA A 53 5.59 18.04 33.81
C ALA A 53 6.24 19.43 33.75
N ASP A 54 5.65 20.45 34.36
CA ASP A 54 6.48 21.57 34.84
C ASP A 54 7.10 21.14 36.17
N VAL A 55 8.23 20.44 36.02
CA VAL A 55 9.13 19.97 37.06
C VAL A 55 9.95 21.17 37.52
N LEU A 56 9.31 22.16 38.16
CA LEU A 56 10.01 23.28 38.80
C LEU A 56 9.38 23.60 40.15
N SER A 57 9.35 22.61 41.04
CA SER A 57 9.42 22.88 42.48
C SER A 57 10.86 22.71 42.93
N ALA A 58 11.53 23.82 43.24
CA ALA A 58 12.26 24.05 44.50
C ALA A 58 13.50 24.94 44.30
N SER A 59 13.37 26.18 44.79
CA SER A 59 14.25 26.81 45.77
C SER A 59 15.77 26.78 45.50
N THR A 60 16.36 27.96 45.24
CA THR A 60 17.41 28.53 46.11
C THR A 60 17.89 29.90 45.58
N GLY A 61 17.95 30.88 46.47
CA GLY A 61 19.03 31.86 46.47
C GLY A 61 19.67 31.87 47.87
N PRO A 62 20.72 32.65 48.15
CA PRO A 62 21.81 33.11 47.26
C PRO A 62 23.20 32.88 47.91
N THR A 63 24.27 32.58 47.15
CA THR A 63 25.66 32.91 47.58
C THR A 63 26.68 32.89 46.44
N ARG A 64 27.73 33.71 46.63
CA ARG A 64 28.78 34.24 45.74
C ARG A 64 29.84 33.23 45.22
N PRO A 65 30.75 33.67 44.32
CA PRO A 65 31.55 32.83 43.41
C PRO A 65 32.96 32.50 43.97
N ASP A 66 33.58 31.41 43.52
CA ASP A 66 34.86 31.39 42.77
C ASP A 66 35.37 29.98 42.41
N GLU A 67 36.09 29.94 41.29
CA GLU A 67 37.18 29.06 40.85
C GLU A 67 37.06 27.51 40.69
N SER A 68 37.24 27.12 39.41
CA SER A 68 38.15 26.08 38.88
C SER A 68 37.94 24.60 39.20
N SER A 69 37.56 23.81 38.18
CA SER A 69 38.39 22.74 37.57
C SER A 69 37.57 21.68 36.80
N ALA A 70 37.93 21.52 35.52
CA ALA A 70 38.02 20.28 34.72
C ALA A 70 36.82 19.30 34.53
N GLN A 71 36.36 19.25 33.25
CA GLN A 71 35.99 18.05 32.44
C GLN A 71 34.68 17.27 32.73
N PRO A 72 34.18 16.44 31.80
CA PRO A 72 33.81 16.71 30.41
C PRO A 72 32.46 16.02 30.09
N ASN A 73 31.32 16.70 30.19
CA ASN A 73 30.05 16.04 29.87
C ASN A 73 29.55 16.47 28.50
N GLY A 74 29.57 15.48 27.60
CA GLY A 74 29.19 15.58 26.20
C GLY A 74 27.89 16.33 26.06
N ALA A 75 27.96 17.44 25.33
CA ALA A 75 26.83 17.97 24.63
C ALA A 75 26.41 16.92 23.60
N ALA A 76 25.60 15.96 24.05
CA ALA A 76 24.69 15.26 23.17
C ALA A 76 23.72 16.33 22.68
N THR A 77 24.11 16.98 21.58
CA THR A 77 23.18 17.49 20.59
C THR A 77 22.20 16.35 20.34
N LEU A 78 21.03 16.41 20.98
CA LEU A 78 19.90 15.57 20.65
C LEU A 78 19.61 15.85 19.18
N SER A 79 20.12 14.95 18.35
CA SER A 79 20.09 15.02 16.90
C SER A 79 18.64 15.21 16.48
N THR A 80 18.33 16.36 15.89
CA THR A 80 17.00 16.68 15.36
C THR A 80 16.52 15.60 14.39
N CYS A 81 17.45 14.93 13.70
CA CYS A 81 17.18 13.81 12.79
C CYS A 81 16.71 12.52 13.51
N ALA A 82 17.06 12.31 14.79
CA ALA A 82 16.59 11.16 15.57
C ALA A 82 15.15 11.37 16.09
N SER A 83 14.71 12.62 16.22
CA SER A 83 13.35 12.96 16.64
C SER A 83 12.36 12.94 15.48
N GLU A 84 12.84 13.14 14.25
CA GLU A 84 12.04 13.10 13.02
C GLU A 84 11.67 11.67 12.61
N ALA A 85 12.59 10.70 12.81
CA ALA A 85 12.36 9.28 12.52
C ALA A 85 11.29 8.61 13.42
N LEU A 86 10.91 9.25 14.53
CA LEU A 86 9.92 8.77 15.50
C LEU A 86 8.65 9.62 15.50
N ARG A 87 8.59 10.66 14.66
CA ARG A 87 7.42 11.53 14.60
C ARG A 87 6.33 10.83 13.76
N PRO A 88 5.06 10.82 14.23
CA PRO A 88 3.94 10.47 13.36
C PRO A 88 3.99 11.36 12.10
N PRO A 89 3.79 10.80 10.90
CA PRO A 89 3.80 11.58 9.66
C PRO A 89 2.82 12.75 9.77
N SER A 90 3.22 13.91 9.27
CA SER A 90 2.35 15.07 9.18
C SER A 90 1.18 14.82 8.22
N GLU A 91 0.11 15.61 8.37
CA GLU A 91 -1.07 15.48 7.49
C GLU A 91 -0.72 15.73 6.01
N GLU A 92 0.22 16.65 5.75
CA GLU A 92 0.71 16.96 4.40
C GLU A 92 1.51 15.78 3.80
N GLU A 93 2.43 15.19 4.55
CA GLU A 93 3.20 14.01 4.11
C GLU A 93 2.29 12.80 3.85
N LEU A 94 1.28 12.60 4.69
CA LEU A 94 0.31 11.54 4.46
C LEU A 94 -0.52 11.78 3.20
N GLN A 95 -0.96 13.02 2.97
CA GLN A 95 -1.71 13.36 1.76
C GLN A 95 -0.87 13.10 0.50
N GLU A 96 0.42 13.41 0.54
CA GLU A 96 1.37 13.11 -0.54
C GLU A 96 1.54 11.60 -0.74
N VAL A 97 1.75 10.82 0.33
CA VAL A 97 1.84 9.34 0.26
C VAL A 97 0.59 8.72 -0.35
N LEU A 98 -0.60 9.19 0.06
CA LEU A 98 -1.86 8.73 -0.50
C LEU A 98 -1.97 9.09 -1.99
N GLN A 99 -1.62 10.32 -2.37
CA GLN A 99 -1.65 10.76 -3.76
C GLN A 99 -0.73 9.91 -4.65
N ILE A 100 0.50 9.64 -4.18
CA ILE A 100 1.47 8.80 -4.88
C ILE A 100 0.94 7.37 -4.99
N GLY A 101 0.43 6.79 -3.90
CA GLY A 101 -0.08 5.42 -3.93
C GLY A 101 -1.30 5.26 -4.84
N PHE A 102 -2.23 6.22 -4.84
CA PHE A 102 -3.36 6.19 -5.79
C PHE A 102 -2.92 6.38 -7.24
N ALA A 103 -1.92 7.24 -7.50
CA ALA A 103 -1.34 7.36 -8.84
C ALA A 103 -0.73 6.04 -9.31
N GLY A 104 0.05 5.37 -8.46
CA GLY A 104 0.62 4.05 -8.76
C GLY A 104 -0.45 2.98 -9.02
N LEU A 105 -1.56 2.97 -8.28
CA LEU A 105 -2.68 2.06 -8.56
C LEU A 105 -3.32 2.30 -9.93
N VAL A 106 -3.44 3.57 -10.36
CA VAL A 106 -3.95 3.94 -11.68
C VAL A 106 -2.97 3.51 -12.78
N GLU A 107 -1.67 3.72 -12.59
CA GLU A 107 -0.64 3.28 -13.54
C GLU A 107 -0.68 1.77 -13.74
N ILE A 108 -0.71 0.99 -12.65
CA ILE A 108 -0.79 -0.46 -12.72
C ILE A 108 -2.10 -0.92 -13.40
N LYS A 109 -3.20 -0.21 -13.19
CA LYS A 109 -4.47 -0.49 -13.89
C LYS A 109 -4.37 -0.28 -15.40
N GLU A 110 -3.73 0.80 -15.85
CA GLU A 110 -3.52 1.04 -17.28
C GLU A 110 -2.54 0.01 -17.88
N GLU A 111 -1.51 -0.39 -17.13
CA GLU A 111 -0.61 -1.48 -17.53
C GLU A 111 -1.37 -2.80 -17.75
N VAL A 112 -2.23 -3.19 -16.81
CA VAL A 112 -3.05 -4.41 -16.94
C VAL A 112 -3.97 -4.36 -18.15
N LYS A 113 -4.55 -3.19 -18.48
CA LYS A 113 -5.36 -3.04 -19.71
C LYS A 113 -4.53 -3.24 -20.99
N VAL A 114 -3.30 -2.76 -21.00
CA VAL A 114 -2.39 -3.00 -22.14
C VAL A 114 -2.11 -4.49 -22.28
N LEU A 115 -1.79 -5.17 -21.17
CA LEU A 115 -1.56 -6.62 -21.17
C LEU A 115 -2.81 -7.41 -21.62
N GLN A 116 -4.00 -7.01 -21.18
CA GLN A 116 -5.26 -7.59 -21.65
C GLN A 116 -5.43 -7.42 -23.16
N ALA A 117 -5.20 -6.21 -23.68
CA ALA A 117 -5.31 -5.94 -25.12
C ALA A 117 -4.26 -6.72 -25.95
N GLU A 118 -3.08 -6.98 -25.39
CA GLU A 118 -2.07 -7.85 -26.01
C GLU A 118 -2.55 -9.31 -26.07
N LEU A 119 -3.17 -9.83 -25.00
CA LEU A 119 -3.74 -11.19 -24.98
C LEU A 119 -4.83 -11.37 -26.06
N GLU A 120 -5.73 -10.39 -26.21
CA GLU A 120 -6.80 -10.43 -27.22
C GLU A 120 -6.23 -10.29 -28.65
N ARG A 121 -5.39 -9.27 -28.89
CA ARG A 121 -5.01 -8.89 -30.27
C ARG A 121 -3.81 -9.62 -30.83
N LYS A 122 -2.81 -9.88 -29.99
CA LYS A 122 -1.51 -10.44 -30.43
C LYS A 122 -1.50 -11.95 -30.31
N TRP A 123 -2.20 -12.48 -29.31
CA TRP A 123 -2.18 -13.90 -28.97
C TRP A 123 -3.49 -14.64 -29.27
N GLU A 124 -4.56 -13.91 -29.59
CA GLU A 124 -5.90 -14.45 -29.84
C GLU A 124 -6.41 -15.34 -28.68
N ARG A 125 -5.94 -15.06 -27.45
CA ARG A 125 -6.32 -15.76 -26.21
C ARG A 125 -7.40 -14.96 -25.47
N ASP A 126 -8.60 -14.96 -26.04
CA ASP A 126 -9.79 -14.31 -25.46
C ASP A 126 -10.17 -14.88 -24.09
N ASP A 127 -9.84 -16.15 -23.86
CA ASP A 127 -10.02 -16.84 -22.58
C ASP A 127 -9.19 -16.17 -21.48
N LEU A 128 -7.89 -16.01 -21.69
CA LEU A 128 -6.97 -15.39 -20.73
C LEU A 128 -7.25 -13.90 -20.56
N ALA A 129 -7.61 -13.20 -21.65
CA ALA A 129 -8.02 -11.81 -21.57
C ALA A 129 -9.27 -11.61 -20.68
N ARG A 130 -10.24 -12.53 -20.75
CA ARG A 130 -11.42 -12.50 -19.86
C ARG A 130 -11.05 -12.78 -18.41
N VAL A 131 -10.14 -13.73 -18.15
CA VAL A 131 -9.63 -14.03 -16.80
C VAL A 131 -8.97 -12.78 -16.21
N VAL A 132 -8.04 -12.16 -16.94
CA VAL A 132 -7.36 -10.91 -16.57
C VAL A 132 -8.36 -9.78 -16.34
N GLY A 133 -9.35 -9.63 -17.22
CA GLY A 133 -10.41 -8.62 -17.09
C GLY A 133 -11.31 -8.84 -15.86
N ARG A 134 -11.64 -10.09 -15.52
CA ARG A 134 -12.38 -10.42 -14.28
C ARG A 134 -11.58 -10.06 -13.04
N ILE A 135 -10.30 -10.46 -13.00
CA ILE A 135 -9.39 -10.13 -11.89
C ILE A 135 -9.31 -8.61 -11.72
N GLU A 136 -9.12 -7.84 -12.80
CA GLU A 136 -9.05 -6.38 -12.73
C GLU A 136 -10.35 -5.75 -12.24
N GLY A 137 -11.50 -6.27 -12.68
CA GLY A 137 -12.82 -5.86 -12.21
C GLY A 137 -12.97 -6.04 -10.70
N TRP A 138 -12.63 -7.22 -10.19
CA TRP A 138 -12.73 -7.55 -8.76
C TRP A 138 -11.71 -6.80 -7.91
N GLU A 139 -10.47 -6.59 -8.38
CA GLU A 139 -9.49 -5.77 -7.66
C GLU A 139 -9.97 -4.31 -7.56
N SER A 140 -10.51 -3.75 -8.65
CA SER A 140 -11.11 -2.41 -8.63
C SER A 140 -12.28 -2.30 -7.64
N GLU A 141 -13.14 -3.33 -7.57
CA GLU A 141 -14.27 -3.38 -6.63
C GLU A 141 -13.78 -3.53 -5.18
N ARG A 142 -12.75 -4.36 -4.96
CA ARG A 142 -12.14 -4.56 -3.65
C ARG A 142 -11.49 -3.28 -3.11
N ILE A 143 -10.81 -2.51 -3.97
CA ILE A 143 -10.28 -1.19 -3.61
C ILE A 143 -11.42 -0.25 -3.23
N ARG A 144 -12.50 -0.20 -4.01
CA ARG A 144 -13.68 0.64 -3.68
C ARG A 144 -14.28 0.27 -2.32
N ALA A 145 -14.49 -1.02 -2.07
CA ALA A 145 -15.02 -1.51 -0.79
C ALA A 145 -14.10 -1.15 0.39
N THR A 146 -12.78 -1.14 0.17
CA THR A 146 -11.78 -0.71 1.17
C THR A 146 -11.93 0.78 1.50
N LEU A 147 -12.05 1.63 0.47
CA LEU A 147 -12.22 3.07 0.67
C LEU A 147 -13.54 3.40 1.37
N GLU A 148 -14.63 2.75 0.98
CA GLU A 148 -15.95 2.95 1.60
C GLU A 148 -15.93 2.51 3.08
N ARG A 149 -15.30 1.37 3.39
CA ARG A 149 -15.07 0.93 4.79
C ARG A 149 -14.33 1.99 5.60
N ASP A 150 -13.27 2.56 5.03
CA ASP A 150 -12.43 3.53 5.75
C ASP A 150 -13.13 4.89 5.92
N GLN A 151 -13.94 5.30 4.95
CA GLN A 151 -14.83 6.45 5.09
C GLN A 151 -15.84 6.23 6.23
N LEU A 152 -16.46 5.05 6.31
CA LEU A 152 -17.41 4.71 7.38
C LEU A 152 -16.73 4.73 8.76
N ARG A 153 -15.52 4.16 8.88
CA ARG A 153 -14.72 4.20 10.12
C ARG A 153 -14.41 5.64 10.54
N ARG A 154 -14.03 6.49 9.58
CA ARG A 154 -13.79 7.91 9.84
C ARG A 154 -15.07 8.63 10.29
N LEU A 155 -16.21 8.38 9.63
CA LEU A 155 -17.49 8.95 10.03
C LEU A 155 -17.90 8.52 11.43
N GLN A 156 -17.69 7.26 11.80
CA GLN A 156 -17.95 6.74 13.15
C GLN A 156 -17.10 7.46 14.19
N SER A 157 -15.81 7.74 13.89
CA SER A 157 -14.93 8.49 14.80
C SER A 157 -15.36 9.96 14.99
N LEU A 158 -15.94 10.58 13.95
CA LEU A 158 -16.39 11.97 13.98
C LEU A 158 -17.81 12.11 14.57
N GLN A 159 -18.65 11.08 14.43
CA GLN A 159 -20.04 11.05 14.84
C GLN A 159 -20.35 9.76 15.62
N PRO A 160 -19.90 9.65 16.88
CA PRO A 160 -20.06 8.43 17.68
C PRO A 160 -21.51 8.09 18.04
N GLY A 161 -22.47 8.97 17.73
CA GLY A 161 -23.91 8.71 17.85
C GLY A 161 -24.52 7.93 16.68
N LEU A 162 -23.77 7.72 15.60
CA LEU A 162 -24.17 6.91 14.46
C LEU A 162 -23.44 5.56 14.49
N ASP A 163 -24.21 4.48 14.39
CA ASP A 163 -23.66 3.12 14.29
C ASP A 163 -23.46 2.75 12.82
N PHE A 164 -22.21 2.49 12.47
CA PHE A 164 -21.80 2.03 11.14
C PHE A 164 -21.24 0.60 11.15
N ASP A 165 -21.29 -0.11 12.29
CA ASP A 165 -20.63 -1.41 12.48
C ASP A 165 -21.15 -2.45 11.48
N SER A 166 -22.47 -2.48 11.24
CA SER A 166 -23.08 -3.37 10.25
C SER A 166 -22.57 -3.09 8.83
N SER A 167 -22.47 -1.82 8.43
CA SER A 167 -21.99 -1.44 7.09
C SER A 167 -20.49 -1.71 6.93
N ILE A 168 -19.70 -1.50 7.99
CA ILE A 168 -18.28 -1.83 8.02
C ILE A 168 -18.10 -3.35 7.88
N ALA A 169 -18.91 -4.16 8.59
CA ALA A 169 -18.88 -5.61 8.51
C ALA A 169 -19.26 -6.11 7.10
N GLU A 170 -20.27 -5.51 6.47
CA GLU A 170 -20.66 -5.82 5.10
C GLU A 170 -19.51 -5.56 4.12
N LYS A 171 -18.84 -4.41 4.22
CA LYS A 171 -17.68 -4.10 3.37
C LYS A 171 -16.50 -5.04 3.60
N ASN A 172 -16.26 -5.47 4.85
CA ASN A 172 -15.25 -6.49 5.12
C ASN A 172 -15.59 -7.84 4.47
N SER A 173 -16.85 -8.30 4.62
CA SER A 173 -17.30 -9.54 3.98
C SER A 173 -17.16 -9.49 2.47
N LEU A 174 -17.48 -8.36 1.83
CA LEU A 174 -17.33 -8.16 0.40
C LEU A 174 -15.85 -8.22 -0.03
N ARG A 175 -14.95 -7.57 0.72
CA ARG A 175 -13.50 -7.63 0.47
C ARG A 175 -12.97 -9.06 0.55
N ASP A 176 -13.43 -9.83 1.53
CA ASP A 176 -13.00 -11.21 1.74
C ASP A 176 -13.57 -12.17 0.68
N SER A 177 -14.78 -11.92 0.19
CA SER A 177 -15.32 -12.68 -0.94
C SER A 177 -14.58 -12.38 -2.24
N LEU A 178 -14.31 -11.10 -2.53
CA LEU A 178 -13.58 -10.69 -3.72
C LEU A 178 -12.13 -11.22 -3.70
N ALA A 179 -11.46 -11.17 -2.55
CA ALA A 179 -10.10 -11.71 -2.40
C ALA A 179 -10.03 -13.21 -2.73
N ARG A 180 -11.05 -13.99 -2.32
CA ARG A 180 -11.15 -15.42 -2.67
C ARG A 180 -11.33 -15.63 -4.17
N GLN A 181 -12.28 -14.91 -4.78
CA GLN A 181 -12.54 -14.98 -6.22
C GLN A 181 -11.29 -14.63 -7.04
N ILE A 182 -10.62 -13.53 -6.69
CA ILE A 182 -9.35 -13.13 -7.33
C ILE A 182 -8.31 -14.25 -7.22
N GLN A 183 -8.18 -14.87 -6.05
CA GLN A 183 -7.17 -15.91 -5.83
C GLN A 183 -7.45 -17.16 -6.67
N GLU A 184 -8.72 -17.53 -6.87
CA GLU A 184 -9.13 -18.64 -7.73
C GLU A 184 -8.71 -18.39 -9.20
N GLU A 185 -9.01 -17.22 -9.75
CA GLU A 185 -8.61 -16.88 -11.13
C GLU A 185 -7.10 -16.69 -11.30
N VAL A 186 -6.41 -16.17 -10.28
CA VAL A 186 -4.94 -16.07 -10.30
C VAL A 186 -4.29 -17.46 -10.36
N GLN A 187 -4.89 -18.47 -9.75
CA GLN A 187 -4.43 -19.86 -9.89
C GLN A 187 -4.56 -20.37 -11.33
N GLU A 188 -5.63 -19.99 -12.04
CA GLU A 188 -5.79 -20.31 -13.47
C GLU A 188 -4.65 -19.72 -14.31
N VAL A 189 -4.31 -18.44 -14.07
CA VAL A 189 -3.18 -17.79 -14.75
C VAL A 189 -1.85 -18.47 -14.41
N HIS A 190 -1.62 -18.85 -13.15
CA HIS A 190 -0.41 -19.57 -12.75
C HIS A 190 -0.30 -20.96 -13.37
N ALA A 191 -1.42 -21.67 -13.52
CA ALA A 191 -1.47 -22.96 -14.19
C ALA A 191 -1.06 -22.82 -15.66
N GLU A 192 -1.60 -21.82 -16.37
CA GLU A 192 -1.22 -21.52 -17.75
C GLU A 192 0.27 -21.16 -17.87
N ILE A 193 0.82 -20.36 -16.95
CA ILE A 193 2.26 -20.06 -16.93
C ILE A 193 3.10 -21.33 -16.78
N ALA A 194 2.68 -22.26 -15.92
CA ALA A 194 3.40 -23.51 -15.69
C ALA A 194 3.37 -24.41 -16.92
N GLU A 195 2.22 -24.52 -17.59
CA GLU A 195 2.07 -25.29 -18.83
C GLU A 195 2.92 -24.70 -19.96
N LEU A 196 2.86 -23.38 -20.17
CA LEU A 196 3.67 -22.70 -21.19
C LEU A 196 5.17 -22.76 -20.89
N ALA A 197 5.56 -22.76 -19.61
CA ALA A 197 6.96 -22.91 -19.22
C ALA A 197 7.49 -24.32 -19.50
N ALA A 198 6.70 -25.35 -19.16
CA ALA A 198 7.05 -26.74 -19.45
C ALA A 198 7.17 -26.99 -20.96
N ALA A 199 6.22 -26.46 -21.74
CA ALA A 199 6.23 -26.59 -23.21
C ALA A 199 7.39 -25.83 -23.89
N ALA A 200 8.05 -24.89 -23.20
CA ALA A 200 9.21 -24.18 -23.72
C ALA A 200 10.55 -24.90 -23.42
N GLU A 201 10.55 -25.89 -22.54
CA GLU A 201 11.72 -26.70 -22.18
C GLU A 201 11.84 -27.99 -23.02
N GLU A 202 10.78 -28.36 -23.74
CA GLU A 202 10.72 -29.49 -24.69
C GLU A 202 11.13 -29.09 -26.12
#